data_AF-A0A540K4N6-F1
#
_entry.id   AF-A0A540K4N6-F1
#
_cell.length_a   1.000
_cell.length_b   1.000
_cell.length_c   1.000
_cell.angle_alpha   90.00
_cell.angle_beta   90.00
_cell.angle_gamma   90.00
#
_symmetry.space_group_name_H-M   'P 1'
#
loop_
_entity.id
_entity.type
_entity.pdbx_description
1 polymer ?
#
loop_
_entity_poly.entity_id
_entity_poly.type
_entity_poly.pdbx_seq_one_letter_code
_entity_poly.pdbx_strand_id
1 'polypeptide(L)' 'MTTVLSILADKLVTDSHFLGELVVGVLNFTSETTLHGKVNLWKIFKMKATSYTDCNISITIGTQSADSICKSRVKLNK' A
#
# COMPACT_ATOMS: atom_id res chain seq x y z
N MET A 1 2.39 11.55 0.08
CA MET A 1 1.30 10.67 0.52
C MET A 1 1.93 9.57 1.36
N THR A 2 1.46 9.37 2.59
CA THR A 2 2.04 8.42 3.55
C THR A 2 1.02 7.32 3.81
N THR A 3 1.38 6.08 3.53
CA THR A 3 0.61 4.88 3.90
C THR A 3 1.20 4.31 5.18
N VAL A 4 0.38 4.20 6.23
CA VAL A 4 0.78 3.61 7.51
C VAL A 4 -0.04 2.35 7.72
N LEU A 5 0.63 1.21 7.82
CA LEU A 5 0.02 -0.08 8.15
C LEU A 5 0.41 -0.43 9.59
N SER A 6 -0.55 -0.50 10.50
CA SER A 6 -0.32 -0.88 11.89
C SER A 6 -0.84 -2.28 12.13
N ILE A 7 0.06 -3.22 12.43
CA ILE A 7 -0.29 -4.61 12.72
C ILE A 7 -0.14 -4.84 14.21
N LEU A 8 -1.25 -5.21 14.85
CA LEU A 8 -1.30 -5.57 16.27
C LEU A 8 -1.24 -7.09 16.39
N ALA A 9 -0.02 -7.64 16.42
CA ALA A 9 0.21 -9.08 16.50
C ALA A 9 -0.52 -9.75 17.69
N ASP A 10 -0.62 -9.04 18.82
CA ASP A 10 -1.28 -9.50 20.05
C ASP A 10 -2.74 -9.95 19.83
N LYS A 11 -3.47 -9.26 18.93
CA LYS A 11 -4.86 -9.59 18.56
C LYS A 11 -4.97 -10.70 17.51
N LEU A 12 -3.95 -10.89 16.68
CA LEU A 12 -3.90 -12.00 15.72
C LEU A 12 -3.56 -13.33 16.40
N VAL A 13 -2.79 -13.29 17.49
CA VAL A 13 -2.39 -14.47 18.27
C VAL A 13 -3.53 -15.02 19.14
N THR A 14 -4.53 -14.19 19.47
CA THR A 14 -5.70 -14.64 20.25
C THR A 14 -6.66 -15.56 19.50
N ASP A 15 -6.58 -15.63 18.16
CA ASP A 15 -7.39 -16.56 17.37
C ASP A 15 -6.54 -17.80 17.01
N SER A 16 -6.83 -18.92 17.66
CA SER A 16 -6.06 -20.17 17.54
C SER A 16 -6.10 -20.75 16.12
N HIS A 17 -7.08 -20.39 15.29
CA HIS A 17 -7.12 -20.79 13.89
C HIS A 17 -6.13 -20.00 13.02
N PHE A 18 -5.80 -18.78 13.40
CA PHE A 18 -4.84 -17.94 12.68
C PHE A 18 -3.39 -18.33 12.99
N LEU A 19 -3.10 -18.78 14.22
CA LEU A 19 -1.74 -19.10 14.66
C LEU A 19 -1.06 -20.20 13.84
N GLY A 20 -1.79 -21.25 13.44
CA GLY A 20 -1.23 -22.37 12.67
C GLY A 20 -0.74 -21.95 11.29
N GLU A 21 -1.45 -21.02 10.63
CA GLU A 21 -1.10 -20.52 9.29
C GLU A 21 -0.16 -19.31 9.34
N LEU A 22 -0.25 -18.48 10.39
CA LEU A 22 0.59 -17.30 10.57
C LEU A 22 2.06 -17.67 10.86
N VAL A 23 2.33 -18.79 11.54
CA VAL A 23 3.70 -19.17 11.93
C VAL A 23 4.57 -19.60 10.72
N VAL A 24 3.95 -19.92 9.58
CA VAL A 24 4.65 -20.37 8.36
C VAL A 24 4.32 -19.50 7.13
N GLY A 25 3.31 -18.63 7.21
CA GLY A 25 2.73 -17.92 6.07
C GLY A 25 3.38 -16.58 5.71
N VAL A 26 3.05 -16.11 4.49
CA VAL A 26 3.29 -14.75 3.99
C VAL A 26 1.96 -14.01 3.96
N LEU A 27 1.88 -12.86 4.63
CA LEU A 27 0.72 -11.97 4.57
C LEU A 27 0.91 -10.95 3.48
N ASN A 28 0.03 -10.98 2.46
CA ASN A 28 0.02 -10.00 1.39
C ASN A 28 -1.09 -8.97 1.60
N PHE A 29 -0.71 -7.70 1.70
CA PHE A 29 -1.60 -6.56 1.78
C PHE A 29 -1.47 -5.73 0.51
N THR A 30 -2.59 -5.29 -0.04
CA THR A 30 -2.61 -4.38 -1.19
C THR A 30 -3.29 -3.09 -0.79
N SER A 31 -2.64 -1.97 -1.06
CA SER A 31 -3.15 -0.62 -0.85
C SER A 31 -3.19 0.11 -2.18
N GLU A 32 -4.37 0.29 -2.74
CA GLU A 32 -4.61 1.09 -3.94
C GLU A 32 -5.14 2.46 -3.54
N THR A 33 -4.55 3.50 -4.12
CA THR A 33 -4.95 4.88 -3.82
C THR A 33 -4.96 5.73 -5.07
N THR A 34 -6.04 6.50 -5.24
CA THR A 34 -6.25 7.36 -6.40
C THR A 34 -6.42 8.79 -5.93
N LEU A 35 -5.52 9.68 -6.35
CA LEU A 35 -5.55 11.09 -6.02
C LEU A 35 -5.82 11.92 -7.29
N HIS A 36 -6.98 12.56 -7.33
CA HIS A 36 -7.32 13.51 -8.37
C HIS A 36 -6.82 14.90 -7.99
N GLY A 37 -6.06 15.53 -8.89
CA GLY A 37 -5.50 16.86 -8.71
C GLY A 37 -5.58 17.69 -10.00
N LYS A 38 -5.21 18.96 -9.88
CA LYS A 38 -4.91 19.83 -11.01
C LYS A 38 -3.46 20.26 -10.89
N VAL A 39 -2.69 20.02 -11.93
CA VAL A 39 -1.32 20.52 -12.03
C VAL A 39 -1.32 21.77 -12.88
N ASN A 40 -0.57 22.77 -12.44
CA ASN A 40 -0.44 24.03 -13.16
C ASN A 40 0.92 24.01 -13.86
N LEU A 41 0.94 23.68 -15.15
CA LEU A 41 2.15 23.70 -15.95
C LEU A 41 2.45 25.14 -16.34
N TRP A 42 3.62 25.64 -15.91
CA TRP A 42 4.12 26.99 -16.25
C TRP A 42 3.13 28.14 -15.99
N LYS A 43 2.31 28.04 -14.93
CA LYS A 43 1.29 29.03 -14.53
C LYS A 43 0.20 29.37 -15.57
N ILE A 44 0.28 28.82 -16.79
CA ILE A 44 -0.60 29.16 -17.92
C ILE A 44 -1.54 27.98 -18.25
N PHE A 45 -1.08 26.74 -18.11
CA PHE A 45 -1.85 25.54 -18.48
C PHE A 45 -2.28 24.74 -17.24
N LYS A 46 -3.59 24.77 -16.95
CA LYS A 46 -4.20 23.92 -15.92
C LYS A 46 -4.60 22.58 -16.55
N MET A 47 -3.88 21.52 -16.20
CA MET A 47 -4.23 20.15 -16.61
C MET A 47 -4.72 19.35 -15.41
N LYS A 48 -5.71 18.49 -15.62
CA LYS A 48 -6.12 17.55 -14.58
C LYS A 48 -5.07 16.45 -14.51
N ALA A 49 -4.60 16.13 -13.31
CA ALA A 49 -3.68 15.02 -13.10
C ALA A 49 -4.35 14.02 -12.17
N THR A 50 -4.24 12.73 -12.47
CA THR A 50 -4.64 11.67 -11.55
C THR A 50 -3.40 10.86 -11.20
N SER A 51 -3.09 10.78 -9.92
CA SER A 51 -2.00 9.94 -9.40
C SER A 51 -2.61 8.65 -8.87
N TYR A 52 -2.18 7.53 -9.42
CA TYR A 52 -2.50 6.18 -8.95
C TYR A 52 -1.30 5.65 -8.19
N THR A 53 -1.51 5.06 -7.02
CA THR A 53 -0.44 4.41 -6.25
C THR A 53 -0.95 3.07 -5.76
N ASP A 54 -0.27 2.02 -6.20
CA ASP A 54 -0.51 0.62 -5.84
C ASP A 54 0.67 0.14 -5.02
N CYS A 55 0.45 -0.17 -3.74
CA CYS A 55 1.46 -0.74 -2.87
C CYS A 55 1.07 -2.17 -2.50
N ASN A 56 1.94 -3.12 -2.82
CA ASN A 56 1.86 -4.49 -2.30
C ASN A 56 2.86 -4.63 -1.16
N ILE A 57 2.39 -5.03 0.01
CA ILE A 57 3.18 -5.21 1.22
C ILE A 57 3.09 -6.70 1.57
N SER A 58 4.23 -7.38 1.59
CA SER A 58 4.35 -8.79 1.91
C SER A 58 5.11 -8.92 3.22
N ILE A 59 4.51 -9.58 4.20
CA ILE A 59 5.14 -9.80 5.51
C ILE A 59 5.31 -11.29 5.71
N THR A 60 6.56 -11.70 5.79
CA THR A 60 6.93 -13.09 6.04
C THR A 60 7.17 -13.25 7.53
N ILE A 61 6.26 -13.95 8.21
CA ILE A 61 6.35 -14.13 9.68
C ILE A 61 7.54 -15.03 10.05
N GLY A 62 7.80 -16.09 9.28
CA GLY A 62 8.88 -17.04 9.57
C GLY A 62 10.28 -16.41 9.60
N THR A 63 10.54 -15.44 8.73
CA THR A 63 11.81 -14.68 8.67
C THR A 63 11.72 -13.30 9.34
N GLN A 64 10.54 -12.92 9.85
CA GLN A 64 10.25 -11.58 10.37
C GLN A 64 10.66 -10.45 9.40
N SER A 65 10.46 -10.69 8.11
CA SER A 65 10.80 -9.71 7.06
C SER A 65 9.55 -9.06 6.49
N ALA A 66 9.66 -7.79 6.13
CA ALA A 66 8.62 -7.02 5.50
C ALA A 66 9.14 -6.43 4.19
N ASP A 67 8.50 -6.80 3.10
CA ASP A 67 8.79 -6.32 1.76
C ASP A 67 7.64 -5.43 1.30
N SER A 68 7.95 -4.28 0.71
CA SER A 68 6.95 -3.36 0.18
C SER A 68 7.32 -2.92 -1.23
N ILE A 69 6.45 -3.22 -2.19
CA ILE A 69 6.60 -2.84 -3.59
C ILE A 69 5.49 -1.84 -3.92
N CYS A 70 5.87 -0.57 -4.03
CA CYS A 70 4.97 0.51 -4.41
C CYS A 70 5.20 0.96 -5.85
N LYS A 71 4.12 1.02 -6.63
CA LYS A 71 4.09 1.50 -8.00
C LYS A 71 3.22 2.74 -8.06
N SER A 72 3.82 3.88 -8.33
CA SER A 72 3.14 5.15 -8.55
C SER A 72 3.07 5.48 -10.04
N ARG A 73 1.89 5.85 -10.54
CA ARG A 73 1.65 6.27 -11.93
C ARG A 73 0.91 7.59 -11.93
N VAL A 74 1.33 8.52 -12.78
CA VAL A 74 0.63 9.80 -12.96
C VAL A 74 0.06 9.84 -14.37
N LYS A 75 -1.25 10.08 -14.46
CA LYS A 75 -1.96 10.31 -15.71
C LYS A 75 -2.31 11.78 -15.82
N LEU A 76 -1.89 12.41 -16.91
CA LEU A 76 -2.29 13.77 -17.26
C LEU A 76 -3.51 13.68 -18.19
N ASN A 77 -4.57 14.38 -17.80
CA ASN A 77 -5.81 14.48 -18.54
C ASN A 77 -5.89 15.92 -19.08
N LYS A 78 -6.06 16.03 -20.40
CA LYS A 78 -6.10 17.31 -21.13
C LYS A 78 -7.37 18.11 -20.79
#